data_AF-A0A8J7XDK6-F1
#
_entry.id   AF-A0A8J7XDK6-F1
#
_cell.length_a   1.000
_cell.length_b   1.000
_cell.length_c   1.000
_cell.angle_alpha   90.00
_cell.angle_beta   90.00
_cell.angle_gamma   90.00
#
_symmetry.space_group_name_H-M   'P 1'
#
loop_
_entity.id
_entity.type
_entity.pdbx_description
1 polymer ?
#
loop_
_entity_poly.entity_id
_entity_poly.type
_entity_poly.pdbx_seq_one_letter_code
_entity_poly.pdbx_strand_id
1 'polypeptide(L)'
;MGGWNTCSPQQRFVDVSDGKRGLCVINEGLREYEVSEDESRTIYVTLMRAYEIALSTVAWRWERHPEMGLSQCPGEHEFTYAVMPHAGRWDDAMVQSEAEKLNLPMTVAQVGRHGGSLPKSWGLLRLDPGDLVMSSLKRAEEDGDLIVRIFNPTEERVEGSLEFSLPIAQVVRTDMEEKPIRELDIYGGSIDLVLDPKKVETLKIGMGR
;
A
#
# COMPACT_ATOMS: atom_id res chain seq x y z
N MET A 1 1.00 -35.52 -5.53
CA MET A 1 -0.35 -34.94 -5.49
C MET A 1 -0.20 -33.50 -5.98
N GLY A 2 -0.50 -33.24 -7.25
CA GLY A 2 -0.31 -31.91 -7.85
C GLY A 2 -1.30 -30.94 -7.23
N GLY A 3 -0.79 -29.86 -6.64
CA GLY A 3 -1.59 -28.80 -6.03
C GLY A 3 -2.49 -28.19 -7.09
N TRP A 4 -3.80 -28.23 -6.85
CA TRP A 4 -4.76 -27.54 -7.69
C TRP A 4 -4.63 -26.05 -7.39
N ASN A 5 -4.14 -25.31 -8.39
CA ASN A 5 -3.89 -23.86 -8.42
C ASN A 5 -2.53 -23.41 -7.85
N THR A 6 -1.56 -23.17 -8.74
CA THR A 6 -0.21 -22.64 -8.44
C THR A 6 -0.17 -21.11 -8.35
N CYS A 7 -1.23 -20.43 -8.78
CA CYS A 7 -1.33 -18.98 -8.74
C CYS A 7 -1.69 -18.46 -7.34
N SER A 8 -1.01 -17.39 -6.92
CA SER A 8 -1.20 -16.69 -5.64
C SER A 8 -1.64 -15.24 -5.86
N PRO A 9 -2.40 -14.65 -4.92
CA PRO A 9 -2.79 -13.25 -4.99
C PRO A 9 -1.65 -12.33 -4.58
N GLN A 10 -1.48 -11.21 -5.29
CA GLN A 10 -0.58 -10.11 -4.89
C GLN A 10 -1.32 -8.78 -4.91
N GLN A 11 -0.79 -7.81 -4.16
CA GLN A 11 -1.31 -6.44 -4.14
C GLN A 11 -0.45 -5.51 -4.99
N ARG A 12 0.75 -5.16 -4.50
CA ARG A 12 1.63 -4.16 -5.14
C ARG A 12 2.91 -4.74 -5.70
N PHE A 13 3.38 -5.84 -5.13
CA PHE A 13 4.59 -6.51 -5.57
C PHE A 13 4.62 -7.97 -5.13
N VAL A 14 5.54 -8.70 -5.73
CA VAL A 14 6.05 -10.01 -5.29
C VAL A 14 7.57 -9.89 -5.17
N ASP A 15 8.13 -10.47 -4.11
CA ASP A 15 9.58 -10.51 -3.88
C ASP A 15 10.07 -11.95 -3.72
N VAL A 16 11.25 -12.23 -4.28
CA VAL A 16 12.01 -13.45 -4.02
C VAL A 16 13.44 -13.06 -3.64
N SER A 17 13.84 -13.39 -2.41
CA SER A 17 15.17 -13.07 -1.87
C SER A 17 15.79 -14.23 -1.09
N ASP A 18 17.12 -14.33 -1.12
CA ASP A 18 17.92 -15.28 -0.34
C ASP A 18 18.42 -14.68 1.00
N GLY A 19 17.93 -13.49 1.35
CA GLY A 19 18.38 -12.68 2.49
C GLY A 19 19.64 -11.85 2.23
N LYS A 20 20.31 -12.01 1.09
CA LYS A 20 21.46 -11.19 0.67
C LYS A 20 21.20 -10.46 -0.63
N ARG A 21 20.45 -11.07 -1.54
CA ARG A 21 20.05 -10.52 -2.83
C ARG A 21 18.61 -10.95 -3.09
N GLY A 22 17.87 -10.10 -3.77
CA GLY A 22 16.52 -10.39 -4.19
C GLY A 22 16.16 -9.76 -5.52
N LEU A 23 15.05 -10.24 -6.06
CA LEU A 23 14.41 -9.71 -7.23
C LEU A 23 12.94 -9.48 -6.90
N CYS A 24 12.53 -8.22 -6.98
CA CYS A 24 11.15 -7.84 -6.79
C CYS A 24 10.51 -7.47 -8.13
N VAL A 25 9.25 -7.86 -8.32
CA VAL A 25 8.39 -7.34 -9.39
C VAL A 25 7.30 -6.50 -8.74
N ILE A 26 7.37 -5.19 -8.96
CA ILE A 26 6.38 -4.21 -8.52
C ILE A 26 5.36 -4.02 -9.65
N ASN A 27 4.08 -3.90 -9.34
CA ASN A 27 3.03 -3.73 -10.32
C ASN A 27 1.99 -2.67 -9.92
N GLU A 28 1.23 -2.24 -10.92
CA GLU A 28 0.01 -1.46 -10.77
C GLU A 28 -1.19 -2.32 -11.21
N GLY A 29 -1.85 -2.96 -10.25
CA GLY A 29 -3.12 -3.65 -10.50
C GLY A 29 -3.03 -5.08 -11.03
N LEU A 30 -1.83 -5.66 -11.19
CA LEU A 30 -1.65 -7.08 -11.55
C LEU A 30 -1.77 -7.95 -10.30
N ARG A 31 -2.88 -8.70 -10.17
CA ARG A 31 -3.26 -9.34 -8.91
C ARG A 31 -2.88 -10.81 -8.77
N GLU A 32 -2.29 -11.39 -9.80
CA GLU A 32 -1.97 -12.81 -9.84
C GLU A 32 -0.48 -13.01 -10.17
N TYR A 33 0.18 -13.88 -9.42
CA TYR A 33 1.54 -14.31 -9.69
C TYR A 33 1.73 -15.78 -9.35
N GLU A 34 2.82 -16.36 -9.83
CA GLU A 34 3.33 -17.68 -9.44
C GLU A 34 4.85 -17.60 -9.30
N VAL A 35 5.44 -18.40 -8.41
CA VAL A 35 6.90 -18.56 -8.33
C VAL A 35 7.23 -20.02 -8.54
N SER A 36 8.12 -20.31 -9.50
CA SER A 36 8.53 -21.70 -9.77
C SER A 36 9.12 -22.36 -8.51
N GLU A 37 8.84 -23.65 -8.34
CA GLU A 37 9.41 -24.46 -7.25
C GLU A 37 10.81 -25.02 -7.59
N ASP A 38 11.27 -24.82 -8.83
CA ASP A 38 12.62 -25.21 -9.25
C ASP A 38 13.72 -24.26 -8.71
N GLU A 39 14.97 -24.63 -8.94
CA GLU A 39 16.13 -23.84 -8.50
C GLU A 39 16.18 -22.43 -9.08
N SER A 40 15.47 -22.17 -10.20
CA SER A 40 15.47 -20.84 -10.84
C SER A 40 14.60 -19.84 -10.09
N ARG A 41 13.59 -20.30 -9.33
CA ARG A 41 12.63 -19.45 -8.61
C ARG A 41 12.05 -18.32 -9.47
N THR A 42 11.72 -18.64 -10.72
CA THR A 42 11.17 -17.71 -11.71
C THR A 42 9.85 -17.12 -11.22
N ILE A 43 9.73 -15.80 -11.26
CA ILE A 43 8.49 -15.07 -10.96
C ILE A 43 7.67 -14.95 -12.25
N TYR A 44 6.49 -15.57 -12.26
CA TYR A 44 5.48 -15.39 -13.30
C TYR A 44 4.46 -14.36 -12.81
N VAL A 45 4.19 -13.34 -13.61
CA VAL A 45 3.12 -12.37 -13.35
C VAL A 45 2.11 -12.46 -14.48
N THR A 46 0.85 -12.72 -14.13
CA THR A 46 -0.23 -12.78 -15.11
C THR A 46 -0.59 -11.36 -15.54
N LEU A 47 -0.28 -11.02 -16.79
CA LEU A 47 -0.68 -9.74 -17.39
C LEU A 47 -2.17 -9.77 -17.77
N MET A 48 -2.62 -10.86 -18.38
CA MET A 48 -3.99 -10.99 -18.87
C MET A 48 -4.46 -12.44 -18.81
N ARG A 49 -5.74 -12.65 -18.53
CA ARG A 49 -6.39 -13.95 -18.61
C ARG A 49 -7.73 -13.82 -19.34
N ALA A 50 -7.76 -14.28 -20.58
CA ALA A 50 -8.95 -14.35 -21.43
C ALA A 50 -9.54 -15.76 -21.38
N TYR A 51 -10.84 -15.88 -21.15
CA TYR A 51 -11.51 -17.18 -21.05
C TYR A 51 -12.97 -17.10 -21.47
N GLU A 52 -13.55 -18.23 -21.87
CA GLU A 52 -15.00 -18.35 -22.04
C GLU A 52 -15.64 -18.54 -20.67
N ILE A 53 -16.65 -17.73 -20.35
CA ILE A 53 -17.38 -17.88 -19.09
C ILE A 53 -18.08 -19.23 -19.07
N ALA A 54 -17.68 -20.05 -18.10
CA ALA A 54 -18.38 -21.24 -17.69
C ALA A 54 -18.75 -21.11 -16.22
N LEU A 55 -20.06 -21.08 -15.93
CA LEU A 55 -20.56 -20.96 -14.57
C LEU A 55 -21.12 -22.30 -14.10
N SER A 56 -20.91 -22.59 -12.82
CA SER A 56 -21.55 -23.71 -12.14
C SER A 56 -22.52 -23.16 -11.10
N THR A 57 -23.76 -22.91 -11.52
CA THR A 57 -24.86 -22.48 -10.64
C THR A 57 -25.49 -23.66 -9.89
N VAL A 58 -25.27 -24.87 -10.37
CA VAL A 58 -25.58 -26.13 -9.68
C VAL A 58 -24.38 -27.06 -9.75
N ALA A 59 -24.12 -27.78 -8.67
CA ALA A 59 -22.97 -28.68 -8.57
C ALA A 59 -22.90 -29.63 -9.78
N TRP A 60 -21.69 -29.81 -10.32
CA TRP A 60 -21.37 -30.72 -11.44
C TRP A 60 -21.99 -30.38 -12.79
N ARG A 61 -22.61 -29.20 -12.93
CA ARG A 61 -23.08 -28.70 -14.22
C ARG A 61 -22.36 -27.40 -14.54
N TRP A 62 -21.72 -27.37 -15.70
CA TRP A 62 -21.10 -26.19 -16.26
C TRP A 62 -21.97 -25.67 -17.40
N GLU A 63 -22.44 -24.44 -17.27
CA GLU A 63 -23.15 -23.72 -18.31
C GLU A 63 -22.20 -22.70 -18.94
N ARG A 64 -22.06 -22.77 -20.26
CA ARG A 64 -21.22 -21.85 -21.03
C ARG A 64 -22.05 -20.65 -21.46
N HIS A 65 -21.44 -19.48 -21.39
CA HIS A 65 -22.06 -18.20 -21.71
C HIS A 65 -21.29 -17.49 -22.83
N PRO A 66 -21.33 -17.99 -24.07
CA PRO A 66 -20.60 -17.39 -25.20
C PRO A 66 -21.08 -15.97 -25.53
N GLU A 67 -22.30 -15.60 -25.13
CA GLU A 67 -22.82 -14.24 -25.21
C GLU A 67 -22.05 -13.24 -24.34
N MET A 68 -21.38 -13.70 -23.28
CA MET A 68 -20.58 -12.86 -22.36
C MET A 68 -19.14 -12.68 -22.87
N GLY A 69 -19.01 -12.28 -24.13
CA GLY A 69 -17.71 -12.21 -24.84
C GLY A 69 -16.69 -11.22 -24.26
N LEU A 70 -17.08 -10.31 -23.36
CA LEU A 70 -16.16 -9.36 -22.73
C LEU A 70 -15.13 -10.02 -21.81
N SER A 71 -15.38 -11.25 -21.36
CA SER A 71 -14.43 -12.10 -20.61
C SER A 71 -13.17 -12.48 -21.40
N GLN A 72 -13.18 -12.29 -22.71
CA GLN A 72 -12.02 -12.47 -23.58
C GLN A 72 -11.08 -11.27 -23.59
N CYS A 73 -11.43 -10.17 -22.91
CA CYS A 73 -10.63 -8.95 -22.85
C CYS A 73 -10.21 -8.42 -24.24
N PRO A 74 -11.14 -8.19 -25.20
CA PRO A 74 -10.77 -7.65 -26.51
C PRO A 74 -10.33 -6.18 -26.41
N GLY A 75 -9.41 -5.77 -27.29
CA GLY A 75 -8.92 -4.39 -27.38
C GLY A 75 -7.45 -4.24 -27.00
N GLU A 76 -7.00 -3.00 -26.91
CA GLU A 76 -5.64 -2.65 -26.46
C GLU A 76 -5.56 -2.68 -24.93
N HIS A 77 -4.46 -3.20 -24.41
CA HIS A 77 -4.18 -3.25 -22.97
C HIS A 77 -2.81 -2.66 -22.69
N GLU A 78 -2.71 -1.90 -21.61
CA GLU A 78 -1.47 -1.35 -21.08
C GLU A 78 -1.28 -1.88 -19.66
N PHE A 79 -0.07 -2.36 -19.36
CA PHE A 79 0.27 -2.94 -18.06
C PHE A 79 1.53 -2.27 -17.53
N THR A 80 1.44 -1.71 -16.32
CA THR A 80 2.57 -1.07 -15.64
C THR A 80 3.16 -2.02 -14.60
N TYR A 81 4.46 -2.30 -14.74
CA TYR A 81 5.24 -3.03 -13.76
C TYR A 81 6.71 -2.63 -13.83
N ALA A 82 7.45 -2.89 -12.75
CA ALA A 82 8.88 -2.63 -12.65
C ALA A 82 9.59 -3.86 -12.07
N VAL A 83 10.80 -4.12 -12.57
CA VAL A 83 11.67 -5.17 -12.05
C VAL A 83 12.78 -4.49 -11.25
N MET A 84 12.90 -4.82 -9.98
CA MET A 84 13.81 -4.20 -9.03
C MET A 84 14.71 -5.27 -8.40
N PRO A 85 15.93 -5.49 -8.92
CA PRO A 85 16.97 -6.21 -8.20
C PRO A 85 17.40 -5.41 -6.97
N HIS A 86 17.60 -6.07 -5.84
CA HIS A 86 18.03 -5.41 -4.62
C HIS A 86 18.97 -6.27 -3.76
N ALA A 87 19.61 -5.63 -2.79
CA ALA A 87 20.38 -6.30 -1.74
C ALA A 87 19.47 -6.59 -0.54
N GLY A 88 19.84 -7.57 0.26
CA GLY A 88 19.10 -7.98 1.44
C GLY A 88 17.72 -8.54 1.11
N ARG A 89 16.80 -8.36 2.06
CA ARG A 89 15.37 -8.66 1.93
C ARG A 89 14.61 -7.46 1.35
N TRP A 90 13.32 -7.65 1.06
CA TRP A 90 12.44 -6.61 0.53
C TRP A 90 12.34 -5.37 1.46
N ASP A 91 12.39 -5.56 2.77
CA ASP A 91 12.31 -4.50 3.76
C ASP A 91 13.63 -3.73 3.89
N ASP A 92 14.78 -4.43 3.88
CA ASP A 92 16.11 -3.78 3.80
C ASP A 92 16.22 -2.86 2.57
N ALA A 93 15.59 -3.26 1.47
CA ALA A 93 15.61 -2.56 0.19
C ALA A 93 14.50 -1.52 0.02
N MET A 94 13.67 -1.31 1.03
CA MET A 94 12.55 -0.35 0.98
C MET A 94 11.59 -0.59 -0.19
N VAL A 95 11.40 -1.85 -0.60
CA VAL A 95 10.56 -2.22 -1.75
C VAL A 95 9.15 -1.66 -1.63
N GLN A 96 8.58 -1.64 -0.42
CA GLN A 96 7.28 -1.04 -0.16
C GLN A 96 7.24 0.45 -0.52
N SER A 97 8.31 1.21 -0.23
CA SER A 97 8.41 2.62 -0.59
C SER A 97 8.48 2.82 -2.11
N GLU A 98 9.26 2.00 -2.81
CA GLU A 98 9.32 2.03 -4.28
C GLU A 98 7.97 1.64 -4.92
N ALA A 99 7.27 0.68 -4.32
CA ALA A 99 5.93 0.29 -4.74
C ALA A 99 4.90 1.41 -4.54
N GLU A 100 5.00 2.19 -3.46
CA GLU A 100 4.18 3.40 -3.31
C GLU A 100 4.53 4.46 -4.35
N LYS A 101 5.81 4.70 -4.66
CA LYS A 101 6.21 5.68 -5.69
C LYS A 101 5.64 5.35 -7.07
N LEU A 102 5.57 4.07 -7.43
CA LEU A 102 4.95 3.63 -8.68
C LEU A 102 3.43 3.85 -8.67
N ASN A 103 2.77 3.47 -7.57
CA ASN A 103 1.30 3.46 -7.47
C ASN A 103 0.68 4.80 -7.04
N LEU A 104 1.48 5.76 -6.57
CA LEU A 104 1.05 7.09 -6.12
C LEU A 104 1.84 8.18 -6.86
N PRO A 105 1.58 8.39 -8.16
CA PRO A 105 2.28 9.40 -8.94
C PRO A 105 2.02 10.82 -8.40
N MET A 106 3.01 11.70 -8.53
CA MET A 106 2.88 13.09 -8.10
C MET A 106 1.81 13.83 -8.93
N THR A 107 0.86 14.44 -8.24
CA THR A 107 -0.09 15.36 -8.87
C THR A 107 0.54 16.73 -9.06
N VAL A 108 0.59 17.21 -10.30
CA VAL A 108 1.06 18.56 -10.63
C VAL A 108 -0.12 19.47 -10.92
N ALA A 109 -0.13 20.66 -10.31
CA ALA A 109 -1.09 21.71 -10.59
C ALA A 109 -0.36 23.02 -10.87
N GLN A 110 -0.70 23.69 -11.97
CA GLN A 110 -0.14 24.98 -12.32
C GLN A 110 -1.04 26.10 -11.79
N VAL A 111 -0.44 27.11 -11.15
CA VAL A 111 -1.13 28.30 -10.66
C VAL A 111 -0.49 29.56 -11.23
N GLY A 112 -1.30 30.62 -11.40
CA GLY A 112 -0.81 31.95 -11.77
C GLY A 112 -0.10 32.64 -10.61
N ARG A 113 0.45 33.83 -10.85
CA ARG A 113 1.04 34.61 -9.76
C ARG A 113 -0.06 35.19 -8.85
N HIS A 114 -0.04 34.82 -7.58
CA HIS A 114 -0.93 35.35 -6.56
C HIS A 114 -0.21 35.45 -5.20
N GLY A 115 -0.81 36.17 -4.25
CA GLY A 115 -0.42 36.08 -2.84
C GLY A 115 -0.90 34.78 -2.20
N GLY A 116 -0.40 34.43 -1.02
CA GLY A 116 -0.82 33.24 -0.28
C GLY A 116 -0.17 33.21 1.10
N SER A 117 -0.78 32.47 2.03
CA SER A 117 -0.26 32.28 3.39
C SER A 117 0.73 31.12 3.49
N LEU A 118 0.73 30.18 2.54
CA LEU A 118 1.63 29.04 2.53
C LEU A 118 2.98 29.38 1.87
N PRO A 119 4.10 28.82 2.38
CA PRO A 119 5.41 28.98 1.75
C PRO A 119 5.50 28.18 0.46
N LYS A 120 6.53 28.47 -0.36
CA LYS A 120 6.75 27.81 -1.67
C LYS A 120 7.04 26.31 -1.58
N SER A 121 7.57 25.87 -0.45
CA SER A 121 7.79 24.46 -0.13
C SER A 121 7.26 24.24 1.27
N TRP A 122 6.36 23.27 1.40
CA TRP A 122 5.70 22.95 2.65
C TRP A 122 5.27 21.48 2.62
N GLY A 123 5.44 20.80 3.75
CA GLY A 123 4.97 19.43 3.96
C GLY A 123 3.94 19.43 5.08
N LEU A 124 2.88 18.63 4.94
CA LEU A 124 1.81 18.56 5.93
C LEU A 124 2.24 17.82 7.21
N LEU A 125 2.87 16.67 7.02
CA LEU A 125 3.34 15.74 8.05
C LEU A 125 4.58 15.01 7.53
N ARG A 126 5.38 14.47 8.45
CA ARG A 126 6.52 13.60 8.14
C ARG A 126 6.49 12.37 9.03
N LEU A 127 6.53 11.20 8.39
CA LEU A 127 6.62 9.90 9.04
C LEU A 127 8.06 9.37 8.88
N ASP A 128 8.66 8.90 9.97
CA ASP A 128 10.01 8.37 10.02
C ASP A 128 10.03 7.16 10.99
N PRO A 129 10.78 6.07 10.74
CA PRO A 129 11.59 5.81 9.56
C PRO A 129 10.71 5.38 8.37
N GLY A 130 11.33 5.21 7.19
CA GLY A 130 10.62 4.83 5.97
C GLY A 130 9.99 3.43 6.00
N ASP A 131 10.31 2.61 6.99
CA ASP A 131 9.72 1.29 7.25
C ASP A 131 8.23 1.40 7.61
N LEU A 132 7.83 2.50 8.26
CA LEU A 132 6.44 2.77 8.57
C LEU A 132 5.72 3.33 7.35
N VAL A 133 4.55 2.78 7.05
CA VAL A 133 3.80 3.13 5.85
C VAL A 133 2.50 3.83 6.23
N MET A 134 2.29 5.04 5.71
CA MET A 134 1.00 5.72 5.83
C MET A 134 0.05 5.19 4.77
N SER A 135 -0.99 4.46 5.19
CA SER A 135 -2.02 3.93 4.29
C SER A 135 -3.17 4.90 4.04
N SER A 136 -3.39 5.87 4.93
CA SER A 136 -4.45 6.87 4.73
C SER A 136 -4.18 8.16 5.48
N LEU A 137 -4.57 9.26 4.84
CA LEU A 137 -4.75 10.58 5.43
C LEU A 137 -6.09 11.11 4.93
N LYS A 138 -7.04 11.34 5.84
CA LYS A 138 -8.38 11.86 5.50
C LYS A 138 -8.92 12.76 6.59
N ARG A 139 -10.06 13.41 6.35
CA ARG A 139 -10.86 14.02 7.42
C ARG A 139 -11.58 12.95 8.23
N ALA A 140 -11.76 13.19 9.53
CA ALA A 140 -12.61 12.37 10.38
C ALA A 140 -14.07 12.39 9.88
N GLU A 141 -14.85 11.37 10.22
CA GLU A 141 -16.23 11.26 9.75
C GLU A 141 -17.17 12.24 10.45
N GLU A 142 -16.95 12.49 11.74
CA GLU A 142 -17.88 13.25 12.57
C GLU A 142 -17.49 14.73 12.74
N ASP A 143 -16.25 15.09 12.45
CA ASP A 143 -15.74 16.45 12.69
C ASP A 143 -14.62 16.86 11.71
N GLY A 144 -14.02 18.03 11.97
CA GLY A 144 -13.01 18.64 11.11
C GLY A 144 -11.59 18.10 11.31
N ASP A 145 -11.39 17.15 12.22
CA ASP A 145 -10.08 16.59 12.55
C ASP A 145 -9.53 15.71 11.40
N LEU A 146 -8.27 15.32 11.50
CA LEU A 146 -7.63 14.44 10.53
C LEU A 146 -7.49 13.03 11.10
N ILE A 147 -7.64 12.04 10.23
CA ILE A 147 -7.37 10.64 10.51
C ILE A 147 -6.15 10.22 9.71
N VAL A 148 -5.15 9.73 10.42
CA VAL A 148 -3.91 9.16 9.87
C VAL A 148 -3.88 7.68 10.22
N ARG A 149 -3.65 6.82 9.23
CA ARG A 149 -3.45 5.39 9.46
C ARG A 149 -2.08 4.98 8.97
N ILE A 150 -1.34 4.35 9.87
CA ILE A 150 0.04 3.92 9.68
C ILE A 150 0.11 2.43 9.98
N PHE A 151 0.94 1.70 9.26
CA PHE A 151 1.20 0.31 9.58
C PHE A 151 2.68 -0.03 9.44
N ASN A 152 3.10 -1.04 10.21
CA ASN A 152 4.40 -1.66 10.10
C ASN A 152 4.28 -2.92 9.22
N PRO A 153 4.82 -2.94 7.99
CA PRO A 153 4.75 -4.10 7.11
C PRO A 153 5.77 -5.19 7.47
N THR A 154 6.75 -4.90 8.33
CA THR A 154 7.90 -5.78 8.61
C THR A 154 7.57 -6.86 9.65
N GLU A 155 8.53 -7.77 9.86
CA GLU A 155 8.46 -8.80 10.91
C GLU A 155 9.07 -8.33 12.24
N GLU A 156 9.63 -7.12 12.30
CA GLU A 156 10.31 -6.59 13.47
C GLU A 156 9.52 -5.43 14.08
N ARG A 157 9.75 -5.14 15.36
CA ARG A 157 9.20 -3.92 15.97
C ARG A 157 9.91 -2.71 15.38
N VAL A 158 9.13 -1.70 15.00
CA VAL A 158 9.65 -0.43 14.48
C VAL A 158 9.28 0.69 15.43
N GLU A 159 10.30 1.44 15.85
CA GLU A 159 10.17 2.70 16.57
C GLU A 159 10.33 3.84 15.56
N GLY A 160 9.50 4.87 15.68
CA GLY A 160 9.46 5.97 14.74
C GLY A 160 8.77 7.20 15.31
N SER A 161 8.54 8.20 14.47
CA SER A 161 7.88 9.43 14.85
C SER A 161 6.96 9.93 13.73
N LEU A 162 5.95 10.70 14.14
CA LEU A 162 5.10 11.45 13.24
C LEU A 162 5.18 12.93 13.62
N GLU A 163 5.86 13.70 12.76
CA GLU A 163 6.03 15.14 12.91
C GLU A 163 4.93 15.88 12.14
N PHE A 164 4.40 16.94 12.74
CA PHE A 164 3.34 17.76 12.17
C PHE A 164 3.84 19.17 11.88
N SER A 165 3.61 19.65 10.66
CA SER A 165 3.87 21.05 10.30
C SER A 165 2.69 21.98 10.58
N LEU A 166 1.58 21.41 11.06
CA LEU A 166 0.36 22.12 11.44
C LEU A 166 0.31 22.32 12.95
N PRO A 167 -0.40 23.34 13.44
CA PRO A 167 -0.75 23.43 14.85
C PRO A 167 -1.65 22.24 15.21
N ILE A 168 -1.19 21.40 16.13
CA ILE A 168 -1.95 20.27 16.66
C ILE A 168 -2.29 20.53 18.13
N ALA A 169 -3.54 20.26 18.50
CA ALA A 169 -4.02 20.43 19.87
C ALA A 169 -3.97 19.11 20.65
N GLN A 170 -4.29 18.00 19.98
CA GLN A 170 -4.36 16.67 20.58
C GLN A 170 -4.09 15.60 19.53
N VAL A 171 -3.57 14.46 19.98
CA VAL A 171 -3.47 13.25 19.18
C VAL A 171 -4.08 12.10 19.97
N VAL A 172 -5.06 11.42 19.38
CA VAL A 172 -5.77 10.31 20.02
C VAL A 172 -5.60 9.07 19.17
N ARG A 173 -5.09 7.99 19.77
CA ARG A 173 -5.14 6.65 19.19
C ARG A 173 -6.58 6.18 19.17
N THR A 174 -7.03 5.67 18.03
CA THR A 174 -8.37 5.13 17.84
C THR A 174 -8.33 3.69 17.36
N ASP A 175 -9.49 3.03 17.38
CA ASP A 175 -9.69 1.82 16.58
C ASP A 175 -9.90 2.18 15.08
N MET A 176 -10.24 1.16 14.28
CA MET A 176 -10.46 1.33 12.84
C MET A 176 -11.76 2.06 12.50
N GLU A 177 -12.70 2.18 13.47
CA GLU A 177 -13.96 2.91 13.39
C GLU A 177 -13.83 4.34 13.98
N GLU A 178 -12.59 4.82 14.19
CA GLU A 178 -12.30 6.16 14.74
C GLU A 178 -12.73 6.35 16.20
N LYS A 179 -13.07 5.26 16.92
CA LYS A 179 -13.43 5.35 18.34
C LYS A 179 -12.18 5.56 19.19
N PRO A 180 -12.17 6.54 20.10
CA PRO A 180 -11.00 6.88 20.89
C PRO A 180 -10.61 5.75 21.86
N ILE A 181 -9.32 5.44 21.92
CA ILE A 181 -8.73 4.45 22.83
C ILE A 181 -7.91 5.16 23.90
N ARG A 182 -6.94 6.00 23.49
CA ARG A 182 -6.07 6.76 24.41
C ARG A 182 -5.46 7.98 23.74
N GLU A 183 -5.22 9.02 24.51
CA GLU A 183 -4.46 10.19 24.08
C GLU A 183 -2.96 9.87 24.07
N LEU A 184 -2.21 10.53 23.17
CA LEU A 184 -0.77 10.44 23.05
C LEU A 184 -0.14 11.80 23.38
N ASP A 185 1.00 11.76 24.06
CA ASP A 185 1.76 12.97 24.38
C ASP A 185 2.40 13.57 23.13
N ILE A 186 2.33 14.89 23.03
CA ILE A 186 2.91 15.67 21.92
C ILE A 186 4.15 16.38 22.44
N TYR A 187 5.29 16.18 21.78
CA TYR A 187 6.56 16.83 22.10
C TYR A 187 7.05 17.63 20.90
N GLY A 188 7.04 18.96 21.01
CA GLY A 188 7.58 19.83 19.96
C GLY A 188 6.88 19.70 18.60
N GLY A 189 5.59 19.35 18.57
CA GLY A 189 4.85 19.11 17.33
C GLY A 189 5.09 17.73 16.70
N SER A 190 5.61 16.78 17.49
CA SER A 190 5.80 15.39 17.09
C SER A 190 5.20 14.43 18.12
N ILE A 191 4.93 13.21 17.69
CA ILE A 191 4.59 12.07 18.56
C ILE A 191 5.57 10.92 18.28
N ASP A 192 5.87 10.15 19.32
CA ASP A 192 6.60 8.89 19.18
C ASP A 192 5.63 7.74 18.84
N LEU A 193 6.07 6.88 17.94
CA LEU A 193 5.35 5.70 17.48
C LEU A 193 6.17 4.45 17.78
N VAL A 194 5.51 3.43 18.32
CA VAL A 194 6.07 2.09 18.49
C VAL A 194 5.06 1.11 17.93
N LEU A 195 5.39 0.50 16.79
CA LEU A 195 4.51 -0.44 16.10
C LEU A 195 5.17 -1.82 16.10
N ASP A 196 4.49 -2.77 16.75
CA ASP A 196 4.82 -4.20 16.69
C ASP A 196 4.72 -4.74 15.24
N PRO A 197 5.28 -5.92 14.95
CA PRO A 197 5.19 -6.53 13.63
C PRO A 197 3.73 -6.59 13.12
N LYS A 198 3.52 -6.19 11.86
CA LYS A 198 2.20 -6.18 11.18
C LYS A 198 1.14 -5.29 11.85
N LYS A 199 1.51 -4.44 12.81
CA LYS A 199 0.57 -3.60 13.53
C LYS A 199 0.04 -2.49 12.62
N VAL A 200 -1.27 -2.27 12.67
CA VAL A 200 -1.94 -1.08 12.14
C VAL A 200 -2.28 -0.16 13.30
N GLU A 201 -2.00 1.12 13.12
CA GLU A 201 -2.20 2.21 14.07
C GLU A 201 -3.08 3.27 13.40
N THR A 202 -4.19 3.65 14.04
CA THR A 202 -5.07 4.73 13.57
C THR A 202 -5.03 5.86 14.59
N LEU A 203 -4.78 7.08 14.11
CA LEU A 203 -4.61 8.28 14.91
C LEU A 203 -5.60 9.34 14.43
N LYS A 204 -6.31 9.94 15.38
CA LYS A 204 -7.09 11.15 15.19
C LYS A 204 -6.30 12.35 15.66
N ILE A 205 -6.11 13.32 14.77
CA ILE A 205 -5.32 14.52 14.98
C ILE A 205 -6.26 15.71 15.12
N GLY A 206 -6.39 16.19 16.35
CA GLY A 206 -7.16 17.39 16.67
C GLY A 206 -6.39 18.64 16.28
N MET A 207 -6.98 19.44 15.39
CA MET A 207 -6.33 20.64 14.86
C MET A 207 -6.33 21.77 15.89
N GLY A 208 -5.17 22.38 16.12
CA GLY A 208 -5.04 23.62 16.89
C GLY A 208 -5.58 24.81 16.10
N ARG A 209 -6.28 25.73 16.78
CA ARG A 209 -6.71 27.01 16.20
C ARG A 209 -5.57 28.02 16.14
#